data_AF-A0A932F3T4-F1
#
_entry.id   AF-A0A932F3T4-F1
#
_cell.length_a   1.000
_cell.length_b   1.000
_cell.length_c   1.000
_cell.angle_alpha   90.00
_cell.angle_beta   90.00
_cell.angle_gamma   90.00
#
_symmetry.space_group_name_H-M   'P 1'
#
loop_
_entity.id
_entity.type
_entity.pdbx_description
1 polymer ?
#
loop_
_entity_poly.entity_id
_entity_poly.type
_entity_poly.pdbx_seq_one_letter_code
_entity_poly.pdbx_strand_id
1 'polypeptide(L)'
;QNVELATQGGLFTGAGFYGRGVQVVTVTRSTNDFLVKQVNVNTAQNSADQTRLDKLKQLESVLPTGEAGLGYAATQVLNAFVDVANQPQDVSARQVALARAQDWVSRMNTAGKQINDLQSGVMSDMGTSVAQINTLTKQIADVNQSIAKFTGSGHAPNDLLDKRDQLIKQLNAQVQVTTIDAEDGTTSVFMGGGQLLVLGNEAQTLAVVHDPINPAQGRVALAINGTSRILDSGQMTGGALHGLLQFQDNDLAQTRQQLNTFGANFADALNAQQALGIDLDGNLQTSFDTAGNPVSNPLFTNTADAAALTLAMTSPKGLAAASPLSATPKNTNTGTATIDSLVMVRALPTTNALDVATSQPTVGAPLNVVFATDPGDPTRLVYSFTDSTGAPYKDVSPPRSWTPGTPITDQDPASTPSGALFSLSIKGVPKPGDSIQISRTVFPAANNGNAMAMLGLRDKSIVSLDGTSKTTVTDAYSQMIGNLGVIVQGGQTAADISKTLLTGSEQTLTSTSGVNLDEEAAKLIQFGTDLDQHQWREPRRGSGQAHPVPAKLPGRGQGAADRAVPFRDIAADRAGLTRPA
;
A
#
# COMPACT_ATOMS: atom_id res chain seq x y z
N GLN A 1 -12.56 -12.75 43.67
CA GLN A 1 -12.20 -11.99 44.90
C GLN A 1 -12.16 -12.97 46.06
N ASN A 2 -11.45 -12.68 47.15
CA ASN A 2 -11.44 -13.52 48.34
C ASN A 2 -11.92 -12.70 49.54
N VAL A 3 -12.91 -13.21 50.26
CA VAL A 3 -13.49 -12.52 51.43
C VAL A 3 -12.70 -12.94 52.66
N GLU A 4 -12.05 -11.99 53.32
CA GLU A 4 -11.35 -12.24 54.57
C GLU A 4 -12.33 -12.05 55.73
N LEU A 5 -12.51 -13.11 56.53
CA LEU A 5 -13.43 -13.15 57.64
C LEU A 5 -12.66 -13.20 58.96
N ALA A 6 -13.04 -12.38 59.93
CA ALA A 6 -12.55 -12.49 61.30
C ALA A 6 -13.71 -12.62 62.28
N THR A 7 -13.44 -13.17 63.46
CA THR A 7 -14.44 -13.25 64.52
C THR A 7 -14.82 -11.84 64.99
N GLN A 8 -16.11 -11.52 64.95
CA GLN A 8 -16.64 -10.39 65.69
C GLN A 8 -16.55 -10.76 67.17
N GLY A 9 -15.67 -10.08 67.90
CA GLY A 9 -15.39 -10.37 69.31
C GLY A 9 -16.64 -10.56 70.16
N GLY A 10 -16.51 -11.37 71.21
CA GLY A 10 -17.65 -11.71 72.07
C GLY A 10 -18.22 -10.49 72.80
N LEU A 11 -19.54 -10.39 72.88
CA LEU A 11 -20.23 -9.43 73.73
C LEU A 11 -20.22 -9.95 75.18
N PHE A 12 -19.57 -9.24 76.10
CA PHE A 12 -19.59 -9.61 77.50
C PHE A 12 -20.95 -9.28 78.13
N THR A 13 -21.59 -10.28 78.73
CA THR A 13 -22.83 -10.14 79.49
C THR A 13 -22.62 -10.66 80.91
N GLY A 14 -23.54 -10.36 81.84
CA GLY A 14 -23.49 -10.87 83.22
C GLY A 14 -23.48 -12.40 83.37
N ALA A 15 -23.70 -13.15 82.28
CA ALA A 15 -23.63 -14.62 82.23
C ALA A 15 -22.42 -15.16 81.43
N GLY A 16 -21.52 -14.30 80.93
CA GLY A 16 -20.34 -14.68 80.14
C GLY A 16 -20.24 -13.96 78.78
N PHE A 17 -19.23 -14.31 77.98
CA PHE A 17 -19.05 -13.81 76.61
C PHE A 17 -19.96 -14.55 75.63
N TYR A 18 -20.79 -13.82 74.87
CA TYR A 18 -21.58 -14.35 73.76
C TYR A 18 -20.90 -13.99 72.42
N GLY A 19 -20.56 -14.98 71.59
CA GLY A 19 -19.90 -14.73 70.30
C GLY A 19 -20.81 -13.99 69.31
N ARG A 20 -20.29 -12.96 68.62
CA ARG A 20 -21.07 -12.13 67.68
C ARG A 20 -20.95 -12.58 66.21
N GLY A 21 -20.48 -13.80 65.97
CA GLY A 21 -20.29 -14.36 64.63
C GLY A 21 -18.98 -13.91 63.96
N VAL A 22 -18.97 -13.87 62.63
CA VAL A 22 -17.83 -13.43 61.80
C VAL A 22 -18.17 -12.11 61.10
N GLN A 23 -17.22 -11.17 61.06
CA GLN A 23 -17.27 -9.98 60.21
C GLN A 23 -16.41 -10.18 58.97
N VAL A 24 -16.85 -9.56 57.87
CA VAL A 24 -15.97 -9.31 56.73
C VAL A 24 -14.97 -8.24 57.14
N VAL A 25 -13.69 -8.60 57.18
CA VAL A 25 -12.57 -7.70 57.49
C VAL A 25 -12.21 -6.90 56.26
N THR A 26 -12.07 -7.59 55.13
CA THR A 26 -11.77 -6.98 53.84
C THR A 26 -12.11 -7.97 52.72
N VAL A 27 -12.18 -7.46 51.50
CA VAL A 27 -12.24 -8.27 50.29
C VAL A 27 -10.95 -8.03 49.54
N THR A 28 -10.13 -9.06 49.39
CA THR A 28 -8.89 -8.96 48.62
C THR A 28 -9.13 -9.45 47.19
N ARG A 29 -8.44 -8.83 46.24
CA ARG A 29 -8.49 -9.28 44.86
C ARG A 29 -7.58 -10.49 44.71
N SER A 30 -8.12 -11.59 44.18
CA SER A 30 -7.35 -12.76 43.77
C SER A 30 -7.30 -12.76 42.26
N THR A 31 -6.21 -12.26 41.68
CA THR A 31 -5.96 -12.29 40.24
C THR A 31 -4.59 -12.85 39.94
N ASN A 32 -4.48 -13.55 38.81
CA ASN A 32 -3.20 -14.06 38.34
C ASN A 32 -2.55 -13.00 37.44
N ASP A 33 -1.58 -12.26 38.00
CA ASP A 33 -0.92 -11.14 37.31
C ASP A 33 -0.19 -11.57 36.04
N PHE A 34 0.29 -12.82 35.98
CA PHE A 34 0.88 -13.37 34.77
C PHE A 34 -0.15 -13.51 33.65
N LEU A 35 -1.34 -14.02 33.95
CA LEU A 35 -2.43 -14.14 32.96
C LEU A 35 -2.94 -12.76 32.51
N VAL A 36 -3.03 -11.79 33.41
CA VAL A 36 -3.39 -10.40 33.05
C VAL A 36 -2.36 -9.79 32.10
N LYS A 37 -1.06 -9.94 32.41
CA LYS A 37 0.02 -9.49 31.52
C LYS A 37 -0.06 -10.18 30.15
N GLN A 38 -0.32 -11.48 30.12
CA GLN A 38 -0.48 -12.23 28.88
C GLN A 38 -1.66 -11.71 28.03
N VAL A 39 -2.82 -11.47 28.65
CA VAL A 39 -3.98 -10.88 27.96
C VAL A 39 -3.65 -9.49 27.42
N ASN A 40 -2.94 -8.65 28.18
CA ASN A 40 -2.55 -7.32 27.74
C ASN A 40 -1.60 -7.35 26.52
N VAL A 41 -0.59 -8.22 26.54
CA VAL A 41 0.32 -8.41 25.40
C VAL A 41 -0.44 -8.92 24.17
N ASN A 42 -1.29 -9.93 24.33
CA ASN A 42 -2.09 -10.46 23.23
C ASN A 42 -3.10 -9.45 22.69
N THR A 43 -3.66 -8.59 23.56
CA THR A 43 -4.55 -7.49 23.17
C THR A 43 -3.81 -6.49 22.28
N ALA A 44 -2.61 -6.08 22.70
CA ALA A 44 -1.78 -5.17 21.92
C ALA A 44 -1.42 -5.78 20.56
N GLN A 45 -0.91 -7.00 20.53
CA GLN A 45 -0.53 -7.67 19.28
C GLN A 45 -1.73 -7.79 18.32
N ASN A 46 -2.87 -8.25 18.83
CA ASN A 46 -4.07 -8.39 18.02
C ASN A 46 -4.56 -7.05 17.44
N SER A 47 -4.50 -5.98 18.23
CA SER A 47 -4.90 -4.65 17.74
C SER A 47 -3.95 -4.13 16.66
N ALA A 48 -2.64 -4.39 16.79
CA ALA A 48 -1.66 -4.02 15.77
C ALA A 48 -1.92 -4.75 14.44
N ASP A 49 -2.06 -6.08 14.50
CA ASP A 49 -2.24 -6.92 13.31
C ASP A 49 -3.57 -6.62 12.61
N GLN A 50 -4.66 -6.43 13.37
CA GLN A 50 -5.95 -6.04 12.80
C GLN A 50 -5.89 -4.66 12.15
N THR A 51 -5.30 -3.67 12.81
CA THR A 51 -5.18 -2.30 12.27
C THR A 51 -4.37 -2.28 10.98
N ARG A 52 -3.24 -3.01 10.95
CA ARG A 52 -2.42 -3.15 9.76
C ARG A 52 -3.18 -3.85 8.63
N LEU A 53 -3.87 -4.95 8.92
CA LEU A 53 -4.68 -5.69 7.94
C LEU A 53 -5.76 -4.81 7.31
N ASP A 54 -6.46 -4.00 8.10
CA ASP A 54 -7.50 -3.10 7.59
C ASP A 54 -6.92 -2.09 6.60
N LYS A 55 -5.70 -1.58 6.87
CA LYS A 55 -4.98 -0.70 5.96
C LYS A 55 -4.44 -1.41 4.72
N LEU A 56 -3.95 -2.65 4.85
CA LEU A 56 -3.53 -3.47 3.73
C LEU A 56 -4.68 -3.75 2.75
N LYS A 57 -5.88 -4.02 3.24
CA LYS A 57 -7.08 -4.20 2.40
C LYS A 57 -7.46 -2.92 1.64
N GLN A 58 -7.29 -1.76 2.28
CA GLN A 58 -7.49 -0.47 1.61
C GLN A 58 -6.43 -0.26 0.52
N LEU A 59 -5.17 -0.58 0.80
CA LEU A 59 -4.08 -0.50 -0.18
C LEU A 59 -4.27 -1.46 -1.36
N GLU A 60 -4.74 -2.68 -1.12
CA GLU A 60 -5.08 -3.66 -2.16
C GLU A 60 -6.11 -3.12 -3.15
N SER A 61 -7.12 -2.39 -2.66
CA SER A 61 -8.15 -1.81 -3.51
C SER A 61 -7.63 -0.74 -4.49
N VAL A 62 -6.45 -0.17 -4.24
CA VAL A 62 -5.82 0.83 -5.11
C VAL A 62 -5.28 0.22 -6.40
N LEU A 63 -4.98 -1.09 -6.38
CA LEU A 63 -4.40 -1.82 -7.51
C LEU A 63 -5.38 -2.85 -8.08
N PRO A 64 -6.40 -2.41 -8.84
CA PRO A 64 -7.43 -3.32 -9.35
C PRO A 64 -6.87 -4.32 -10.37
N THR A 65 -7.49 -5.50 -10.43
CA THR A 65 -7.12 -6.55 -11.38
C THR A 65 -7.96 -6.49 -12.66
N GLY A 66 -7.61 -7.29 -13.68
CA GLY A 66 -8.38 -7.38 -14.92
C GLY A 66 -8.37 -6.09 -15.76
N GLU A 67 -9.49 -5.80 -16.41
CA GLU A 67 -9.64 -4.65 -17.34
C GLU A 67 -9.59 -3.28 -16.64
N ALA A 68 -9.86 -3.25 -15.34
CA ALA A 68 -9.70 -2.05 -14.52
C ALA A 68 -8.21 -1.75 -14.22
N GLY A 69 -7.33 -2.75 -14.29
CA GLY A 69 -5.94 -2.67 -13.89
C GLY A 69 -5.03 -1.83 -14.79
N LEU A 70 -3.94 -1.35 -14.19
CA LEU A 70 -2.95 -0.49 -14.87
C LEU A 70 -2.18 -1.23 -15.98
N GLY A 71 -1.88 -2.51 -15.79
CA GLY A 71 -1.23 -3.35 -16.81
C GLY A 71 -2.09 -3.54 -18.06
N TYR A 72 -3.41 -3.72 -17.89
CA TYR A 72 -4.34 -3.77 -19.01
C TYR A 72 -4.38 -2.43 -19.75
N ALA A 73 -4.55 -1.32 -19.03
CA ALA A 73 -4.56 0.01 -19.63
C ALA A 73 -3.26 0.32 -20.41
N ALA A 74 -2.10 -0.04 -19.86
CA ALA A 74 -0.81 0.08 -20.56
C ALA A 74 -0.77 -0.76 -21.85
N THR A 75 -1.29 -1.99 -21.80
CA THR A 75 -1.42 -2.84 -22.99
C THR A 75 -2.36 -2.22 -24.03
N GLN A 76 -3.43 -1.54 -23.62
CA GLN A 76 -4.33 -0.83 -24.53
C GLN A 76 -3.65 0.36 -25.22
N VAL A 77 -2.73 1.07 -24.54
CA VAL A 77 -1.89 2.09 -25.19
C VAL A 77 -1.08 1.47 -26.33
N LEU A 78 -0.40 0.35 -26.07
CA LEU A 78 0.43 -0.33 -27.06
C LEU A 78 -0.40 -0.91 -28.22
N ASN A 79 -1.55 -1.52 -27.93
CA ASN A 79 -2.46 -2.05 -28.94
C ASN A 79 -3.06 -0.97 -29.83
N ALA A 80 -3.21 0.27 -29.34
CA ALA A 80 -3.69 1.38 -30.17
C ALA A 80 -2.74 1.70 -31.34
N PHE A 81 -1.45 1.33 -31.23
CA PHE A 81 -0.51 1.47 -32.34
C PHE A 81 -0.71 0.45 -33.46
N VAL A 82 -1.55 -0.58 -33.29
CA VAL A 82 -1.96 -1.46 -34.40
C VAL A 82 -2.68 -0.64 -35.47
N ASP A 83 -3.66 0.18 -35.07
CA ASP A 83 -4.42 1.01 -36.00
C ASP A 83 -3.55 2.10 -36.63
N VAL A 84 -2.69 2.73 -35.82
CA VAL A 84 -1.71 3.73 -36.31
C VAL A 84 -0.71 3.10 -37.28
N ALA A 85 -0.29 1.86 -37.05
CA ALA A 85 0.62 1.18 -37.96
C ALA A 85 -0.07 0.77 -39.27
N ASN A 86 -1.34 0.39 -39.22
CA ASN A 86 -2.11 0.06 -40.42
C ASN A 86 -2.46 1.31 -41.25
N GLN A 87 -2.68 2.45 -40.60
CA GLN A 87 -3.09 3.71 -41.23
C GLN A 87 -2.29 4.91 -40.66
N PRO A 88 -0.98 5.02 -40.95
CA PRO A 88 -0.12 6.05 -40.38
C PRO A 88 -0.53 7.48 -40.74
N GLN A 89 -1.27 7.68 -41.82
CA GLN A 89 -1.84 8.97 -42.21
C GLN A 89 -3.12 9.37 -41.46
N ASP A 90 -3.81 8.43 -40.80
CA ASP A 90 -5.10 8.69 -40.18
C ASP A 90 -4.95 9.39 -38.81
N VAL A 91 -5.42 10.64 -38.76
CA VAL A 91 -5.44 11.46 -37.55
C VAL A 91 -6.38 10.85 -36.50
N SER A 92 -7.44 10.14 -36.91
CA SER A 92 -8.41 9.51 -36.01
C SER A 92 -7.77 8.33 -35.26
N ALA A 93 -7.06 7.45 -35.95
CA ALA A 93 -6.30 6.36 -35.32
C ALA A 93 -5.27 6.90 -34.30
N ARG A 94 -4.58 7.98 -34.65
CA ARG A 94 -3.62 8.66 -33.75
C ARG A 94 -4.31 9.29 -32.54
N GLN A 95 -5.49 9.88 -32.74
CA GLN A 95 -6.29 10.43 -31.64
C GLN A 95 -6.75 9.35 -30.67
N VAL A 96 -7.08 8.15 -31.17
CA VAL A 96 -7.40 6.99 -30.33
C VAL A 96 -6.18 6.58 -29.50
N ALA A 97 -4.98 6.51 -30.10
CA ALA A 97 -3.76 6.19 -29.36
C ALA A 97 -3.46 7.20 -28.24
N LEU A 98 -3.60 8.50 -28.50
CA LEU A 98 -3.48 9.53 -27.46
C LEU A 98 -4.56 9.40 -26.38
N ALA A 99 -5.80 9.07 -26.76
CA ALA A 99 -6.87 8.86 -25.78
C ALA A 99 -6.60 7.66 -24.86
N ARG A 100 -6.02 6.56 -25.39
CA ARG A 100 -5.59 5.42 -24.56
C ARG A 100 -4.44 5.82 -23.63
N ALA A 101 -3.47 6.59 -24.12
CA ALA A 101 -2.38 7.11 -23.30
C ALA A 101 -2.93 8.00 -22.16
N GLN A 102 -3.93 8.84 -22.45
CA GLN A 102 -4.59 9.69 -21.45
C GLN A 102 -5.39 8.88 -20.42
N ASP A 103 -6.10 7.82 -20.83
CA ASP A 103 -6.79 6.91 -19.91
C ASP A 103 -5.79 6.24 -18.94
N TRP A 104 -4.68 5.73 -19.48
CA TRP A 104 -3.63 5.13 -18.66
C TRP A 104 -3.04 6.14 -17.65
N VAL A 105 -2.71 7.37 -18.09
CA VAL A 105 -2.26 8.46 -17.19
C VAL A 105 -3.31 8.75 -16.11
N SER A 106 -4.59 8.84 -16.47
CA SER A 106 -5.66 9.10 -15.50
C SER A 106 -5.75 8.02 -14.42
N ARG A 107 -5.57 6.75 -14.81
CA ARG A 107 -5.58 5.62 -13.87
C ARG A 107 -4.35 5.61 -12.97
N MET A 108 -3.16 5.88 -13.52
CA MET A 108 -1.93 6.06 -12.74
C MET A 108 -2.09 7.16 -11.70
N ASN A 109 -2.59 8.32 -12.12
CA ASN A 109 -2.80 9.48 -11.23
C ASN A 109 -3.83 9.17 -10.15
N THR A 110 -4.89 8.43 -10.49
CA THR A 110 -5.91 7.99 -9.52
C THR A 110 -5.31 7.07 -8.47
N ALA A 111 -4.52 6.07 -8.89
CA ALA A 111 -3.86 5.15 -7.96
C ALA A 111 -2.84 5.88 -7.07
N GLY A 112 -2.02 6.77 -7.65
CA GLY A 112 -1.06 7.58 -6.90
C GLY A 112 -1.75 8.50 -5.89
N LYS A 113 -2.85 9.15 -6.28
CA LYS A 113 -3.67 9.98 -5.37
C LYS A 113 -4.25 9.15 -4.23
N GLN A 114 -4.81 7.97 -4.51
CA GLN A 114 -5.34 7.09 -3.47
C GLN A 114 -4.26 6.66 -2.46
N ILE A 115 -3.04 6.38 -2.91
CA ILE A 115 -1.90 6.12 -2.02
C ILE A 115 -1.57 7.34 -1.12
N ASN A 116 -1.65 8.56 -1.66
CA ASN A 116 -1.42 9.79 -0.90
C ASN A 116 -2.55 10.08 0.09
N ASP A 117 -3.79 9.77 -0.28
CA ASP A 117 -4.95 9.87 0.60
C ASP A 117 -4.86 8.83 1.74
N LEU A 118 -4.41 7.60 1.46
CA LEU A 118 -4.13 6.58 2.48
C LEU A 118 -3.04 7.03 3.45
N GLN A 119 -1.96 7.62 2.94
CA GLN A 119 -0.87 8.17 3.76
C GLN A 119 -1.37 9.24 4.74
N SER A 120 -2.20 10.17 4.23
CA SER A 120 -2.81 11.22 5.04
C SER A 120 -3.78 10.65 6.06
N GLY A 121 -4.56 9.64 5.66
CA GLY A 121 -5.46 8.90 6.54
C GLY A 121 -4.72 8.20 7.69
N VAL A 122 -3.58 7.58 7.41
CA VAL A 122 -2.74 6.97 8.46
C VAL A 122 -2.28 8.02 9.48
N MET A 123 -1.85 9.20 9.03
CA MET A 123 -1.46 10.27 9.95
C MET A 123 -2.63 10.75 10.83
N SER A 124 -3.84 10.84 10.26
CA SER A 124 -5.06 11.16 11.01
C SER A 124 -5.41 10.08 12.04
N ASP A 125 -5.29 8.80 11.66
CA ASP A 125 -5.56 7.68 12.55
C ASP A 125 -4.53 7.59 13.68
N MET A 126 -3.25 7.88 13.39
CA MET A 126 -2.22 8.03 14.41
C MET A 126 -2.56 9.16 15.38
N GLY A 127 -3.04 10.30 14.89
CA GLY A 127 -3.47 11.42 15.73
C GLY A 127 -4.63 11.03 16.66
N THR A 128 -5.58 10.26 16.14
CA THR A 128 -6.70 9.72 16.92
C THR A 128 -6.23 8.73 17.98
N SER A 129 -5.33 7.81 17.62
CA SER A 129 -4.75 6.83 18.55
C SER A 129 -3.95 7.52 19.67
N VAL A 130 -3.11 8.51 19.32
CA VAL A 130 -2.35 9.31 20.30
C VAL A 130 -3.26 10.11 21.23
N ALA A 131 -4.36 10.69 20.73
CA ALA A 131 -5.34 11.39 21.57
C ALA A 131 -6.03 10.43 22.57
N GLN A 132 -6.33 9.21 22.14
CA GLN A 132 -6.86 8.17 23.03
C GLN A 132 -5.83 7.74 24.07
N ILE A 133 -4.57 7.55 23.67
CA ILE A 133 -3.46 7.24 24.60
C ILE A 133 -3.37 8.32 25.68
N ASN A 134 -3.32 9.60 25.31
CA ASN A 134 -3.25 10.72 26.25
C ASN A 134 -4.45 10.77 27.21
N THR A 135 -5.65 10.43 26.71
CA THR A 135 -6.86 10.37 27.55
C THR A 135 -6.77 9.24 28.57
N LEU A 136 -6.35 8.05 28.12
CA LEU A 136 -6.22 6.86 28.97
C LEU A 136 -5.11 7.04 30.01
N THR A 137 -3.95 7.57 29.64
CA THR A 137 -2.85 7.83 30.58
C THR A 137 -3.24 8.84 31.65
N LYS A 138 -3.97 9.90 31.28
CA LYS A 138 -4.53 10.86 32.24
C LYS A 138 -5.53 10.20 33.21
N GLN A 139 -6.46 9.40 32.69
CA GLN A 139 -7.42 8.68 33.54
C GLN A 139 -6.74 7.69 34.48
N ILE A 140 -5.66 7.02 34.04
CA ILE A 140 -4.86 6.14 34.91
C ILE A 140 -4.18 6.96 36.01
N ALA A 141 -3.62 8.12 35.69
CA ALA A 141 -3.00 9.01 36.68
C ALA A 141 -4.03 9.52 37.72
N ASP A 142 -5.24 9.88 37.30
CA ASP A 142 -6.33 10.31 38.19
C ASP A 142 -6.79 9.15 39.12
N VAL A 143 -6.87 7.93 38.58
CA VAL A 143 -7.19 6.71 39.36
C VAL A 143 -6.05 6.37 40.32
N ASN A 144 -4.79 6.47 39.92
CA ASN A 144 -3.63 6.31 40.80
C ASN A 144 -3.70 7.30 41.98
N GLN A 145 -3.99 8.58 41.71
CA GLN A 145 -4.14 9.58 42.78
C GLN A 145 -5.28 9.21 43.74
N SER A 146 -6.37 8.64 43.22
CA SER A 146 -7.50 8.20 44.04
C SER A 146 -7.12 6.99 44.89
N ILE A 147 -6.45 5.98 44.32
CA ILE A 147 -5.95 4.80 45.04
C ILE A 147 -4.98 5.20 46.16
N ALA A 148 -4.03 6.10 45.88
CA ALA A 148 -3.05 6.58 46.85
C ALA A 148 -3.69 7.32 48.06
N LYS A 149 -4.93 7.80 47.95
CA LYS A 149 -5.67 8.39 49.07
C LYS A 149 -6.30 7.35 50.00
N PHE A 150 -6.51 6.12 49.52
CA PHE A 150 -7.06 5.01 50.29
C PHE A 150 -5.96 4.13 50.93
N THR A 151 -4.70 4.26 50.51
CA THR A 151 -3.56 3.64 51.19
C THR A 151 -3.32 4.32 52.55
N GLY A 152 -3.92 3.74 53.59
CA GLY A 152 -3.89 4.23 54.97
C GLY A 152 -5.20 4.04 55.74
N SER A 153 -6.33 3.80 55.05
CA SER A 153 -7.66 3.58 55.67
C SER A 153 -8.00 2.11 55.97
N GLY A 154 -7.06 1.18 55.76
CA GLY A 154 -7.20 -0.24 56.08
C GLY A 154 -8.07 -1.08 55.13
N HIS A 155 -8.65 -0.49 54.08
CA HIS A 155 -9.51 -1.19 53.10
C HIS A 155 -8.98 -0.98 51.67
N ALA A 156 -8.92 -2.04 50.87
CA ALA A 156 -8.48 -1.97 49.49
C ALA A 156 -9.57 -1.36 48.58
N PRO A 157 -9.26 -0.36 47.73
CA PRO A 157 -10.24 0.26 46.84
C PRO A 157 -10.43 -0.59 45.57
N ASN A 158 -11.06 -1.77 45.70
CA ASN A 158 -11.15 -2.77 44.63
C ASN A 158 -11.77 -2.23 43.33
N ASP A 159 -12.82 -1.42 43.39
CA ASP A 159 -13.45 -0.84 42.20
C ASP A 159 -12.49 0.08 41.42
N LEU A 160 -11.62 0.81 42.13
CA LEU A 160 -10.61 1.66 41.49
C LEU A 160 -9.50 0.83 40.85
N LEU A 161 -9.10 -0.28 41.48
CA LEU A 161 -8.13 -1.22 40.92
C LEU A 161 -8.67 -1.86 39.64
N ASP A 162 -9.93 -2.29 39.65
CA ASP A 162 -10.60 -2.86 38.47
C ASP A 162 -10.75 -1.81 37.36
N LYS A 163 -11.08 -0.56 37.72
CA LYS A 163 -11.13 0.55 36.75
C LYS A 163 -9.76 0.81 36.14
N ARG A 164 -8.69 0.85 36.93
CA ARG A 164 -7.30 1.03 36.46
C ARG A 164 -6.93 -0.06 35.45
N ASP A 165 -7.24 -1.30 35.76
CA ASP A 165 -6.88 -2.42 34.90
C ASP A 165 -7.67 -2.43 33.59
N GLN A 166 -8.93 -2.04 33.62
CA GLN A 166 -9.71 -1.81 32.40
C GLN A 166 -9.07 -0.72 31.52
N LEU A 167 -8.63 0.38 32.12
CA LEU A 167 -7.94 1.47 31.41
C LEU A 167 -6.59 1.01 30.84
N ILE A 168 -5.81 0.22 31.58
CA ILE A 168 -4.55 -0.37 31.10
C ILE A 168 -4.81 -1.33 29.93
N LYS A 169 -5.87 -2.15 29.99
CA LYS A 169 -6.26 -3.03 28.87
C LYS A 169 -6.63 -2.22 27.63
N GLN A 170 -7.42 -1.15 27.78
CA GLN A 170 -7.75 -0.23 26.68
C GLN A 170 -6.51 0.47 26.13
N LEU A 171 -5.57 0.85 26.99
CA LEU A 171 -4.31 1.46 26.58
C LEU A 171 -3.46 0.48 25.77
N ASN A 172 -3.39 -0.79 26.19
CA ASN A 172 -2.70 -1.85 25.43
C ASN A 172 -3.26 -2.05 24.03
N ALA A 173 -4.56 -1.83 23.80
CA ALA A 173 -5.13 -1.86 22.45
C ALA A 173 -4.60 -0.72 21.56
N GLN A 174 -4.20 0.42 22.14
CA GLN A 174 -3.62 1.55 21.40
C GLN A 174 -2.11 1.42 21.23
N VAL A 175 -1.41 1.08 22.31
CA VAL A 175 0.04 0.85 22.32
C VAL A 175 0.41 -0.11 23.44
N GLN A 176 1.33 -1.04 23.20
CA GLN A 176 1.73 -1.98 24.25
C GLN A 176 2.43 -1.24 25.40
N VAL A 177 1.97 -1.51 26.62
CA VAL A 177 2.55 -0.94 27.83
C VAL A 177 2.93 -2.00 28.85
N THR A 178 3.97 -1.72 29.61
CA THR A 178 4.35 -2.46 30.81
C THR A 178 4.07 -1.61 32.04
N THR A 179 3.76 -2.28 33.15
CA THR A 179 3.38 -1.62 34.40
C THR A 179 4.31 -2.04 35.54
N ILE A 180 4.61 -1.11 36.44
CA ILE A 180 5.38 -1.32 37.67
C ILE A 180 4.59 -0.70 38.82
N ASP A 181 4.20 -1.51 39.79
CA ASP A 181 3.47 -1.06 40.97
C ASP A 181 4.43 -0.52 42.04
N ALA A 182 4.00 0.52 42.75
CA ALA A 182 4.72 1.15 43.86
C ALA A 182 4.12 0.76 45.22
N GLU A 183 4.88 0.98 46.30
CA GLU A 183 4.46 0.65 47.67
C GLU A 183 3.21 1.44 48.13
N ASP A 184 2.99 2.62 47.55
CA ASP A 184 1.84 3.49 47.83
C ASP A 184 0.56 3.09 47.08
N GLY A 185 0.60 1.99 46.32
CA GLY A 185 -0.50 1.44 45.52
C GLY A 185 -0.66 2.06 44.13
N THR A 186 0.13 3.08 43.79
CA THR A 186 0.15 3.65 42.43
C THR A 186 0.87 2.73 41.44
N THR A 187 0.58 2.88 40.15
CA THR A 187 1.23 2.12 39.07
C THR A 187 1.90 3.05 38.07
N SER A 188 3.18 2.84 37.84
CA SER A 188 3.91 3.48 36.74
C SER A 188 3.68 2.71 35.43
N VAL A 189 3.48 3.44 34.33
CA VAL A 189 3.18 2.87 33.00
C VAL A 189 4.25 3.28 32.00
N PHE A 190 4.81 2.30 31.30
CA PHE A 190 5.87 2.49 30.30
C PHE A 190 5.43 1.93 28.95
N MET A 191 5.65 2.69 27.88
CA MET A 191 5.47 2.26 26.50
C MET A 191 6.73 1.55 25.99
N GLY A 192 6.52 0.42 25.31
CA GLY A 192 7.57 -0.38 24.66
C GLY A 192 8.77 -0.74 25.53
N GLY A 193 8.56 -0.84 26.85
CA GLY A 193 9.59 -1.23 27.82
C GLY A 193 10.58 -0.14 28.24
N GLY A 194 10.41 1.13 27.82
CA GLY A 194 11.36 2.19 28.19
C GLY A 194 10.82 3.62 28.27
N GLN A 195 9.79 3.97 27.51
CA GLN A 195 9.27 5.35 27.53
C GLN A 195 8.19 5.50 28.61
N LEU A 196 8.50 6.25 29.68
CA LEU A 196 7.53 6.57 30.74
C LEU A 196 6.33 7.36 30.18
N LEU A 197 5.11 6.89 30.49
CA LEU A 197 3.84 7.54 30.16
C LEU A 197 3.08 8.02 31.39
N VAL A 198 3.11 7.26 32.49
CA VAL A 198 2.46 7.62 33.76
C VAL A 198 3.41 7.35 34.91
N LEU A 199 3.59 8.33 35.80
CA LEU A 199 4.33 8.19 37.06
C LEU A 199 3.47 8.72 38.20
N GLY A 200 3.02 7.84 39.09
CA GLY A 200 2.12 8.23 40.17
C GLY A 200 0.85 8.89 39.61
N ASN A 201 0.68 10.18 39.89
CA ASN A 201 -0.45 11.01 39.45
C ASN A 201 -0.13 11.94 38.26
N GLU A 202 1.03 11.78 37.61
CA GLU A 202 1.39 12.58 36.43
C GLU A 202 1.36 11.74 35.15
N ALA A 203 0.78 12.29 34.09
CA ALA A 203 0.73 11.69 32.76
C ALA A 203 1.50 12.54 31.74
N GLN A 204 2.36 11.89 30.96
CA GLN A 204 3.06 12.50 29.84
C GLN A 204 2.14 12.63 28.63
N THR A 205 2.37 13.66 27.81
CA THR A 205 1.58 13.92 26.61
C THR A 205 2.36 13.57 25.34
N LEU A 206 1.77 12.74 24.50
CA LEU A 206 2.27 12.44 23.16
C LEU A 206 1.62 13.35 22.11
N ALA A 207 2.30 13.53 20.98
CA ALA A 207 1.81 14.23 19.82
C ALA A 207 2.20 13.49 18.53
N VAL A 208 1.46 13.70 17.45
CA VAL A 208 1.88 13.29 16.10
C VAL A 208 2.47 14.50 15.40
N VAL A 209 3.67 14.32 14.84
CA VAL A 209 4.41 15.33 14.08
C VAL A 209 4.78 14.79 12.70
N HIS A 210 5.06 15.67 11.76
CA HIS A 210 5.61 15.26 10.46
C HIS A 210 7.04 14.77 10.61
N ASP A 211 7.42 13.75 9.85
CA ASP A 211 8.81 13.33 9.74
C ASP A 211 9.65 14.46 9.10
N PRO A 212 10.81 14.83 9.68
CA PRO A 212 11.64 15.92 9.16
C PRO A 212 12.25 15.66 7.77
N ILE A 213 12.41 14.39 7.39
CA ILE A 213 12.99 13.97 6.11
C ILE A 213 11.88 13.76 5.08
N ASN A 214 10.77 13.16 5.49
CA ASN A 214 9.61 12.92 4.63
C ASN A 214 8.32 13.49 5.26
N PRO A 215 7.96 14.75 4.99
CA PRO A 215 6.80 15.38 5.60
C PRO A 215 5.45 14.70 5.32
N ALA A 216 5.36 13.79 4.34
CA ALA A 216 4.15 13.01 4.13
C ALA A 216 3.93 11.94 5.21
N GLN A 217 4.97 11.55 5.96
CA GLN A 217 4.91 10.54 7.01
C GLN A 217 4.67 11.15 8.39
N GLY A 218 3.87 10.46 9.20
CA GLY A 218 3.67 10.76 10.61
C GLY A 218 4.70 10.08 11.50
N ARG A 219 5.11 10.79 12.56
CA ARG A 219 5.93 10.28 13.68
C ARG A 219 5.28 10.63 15.00
N VAL A 220 5.54 9.82 16.02
CA VAL A 220 5.07 10.07 17.38
C VAL A 220 6.18 10.77 18.15
N ALA A 221 5.82 11.83 18.87
CA ALA A 221 6.73 12.61 19.66
C ALA A 221 6.21 12.79 21.09
N LEU A 222 7.13 12.93 22.03
CA LEU A 222 6.84 13.35 23.40
C LEU A 222 6.80 14.89 23.45
N ALA A 223 5.72 15.46 23.98
CA ALA A 223 5.59 16.89 24.18
C ALA A 223 6.18 17.29 25.54
N ILE A 224 7.30 18.00 25.53
CA ILE A 224 8.01 18.47 26.72
C ILE A 224 8.12 19.99 26.66
N ASN A 225 7.42 20.72 27.54
CA ASN A 225 7.55 22.18 27.70
C ASN A 225 7.48 22.96 26.37
N GLY A 226 6.56 22.59 25.48
CA GLY A 226 6.38 23.22 24.18
C GLY A 226 7.34 22.76 23.07
N THR A 227 8.22 21.79 23.36
CA THR A 227 9.11 21.13 22.38
C THR A 227 8.66 19.70 22.13
N SER A 228 8.77 19.21 20.89
CA SER A 228 8.47 17.83 20.51
C SER A 228 9.75 17.02 20.33
N ARG A 229 9.94 15.97 21.14
CA ARG A 229 11.01 14.98 20.95
C ARG A 229 10.45 13.77 20.22
N ILE A 230 10.82 13.60 18.95
CA ILE A 230 10.45 12.41 18.17
C ILE A 230 10.95 11.16 18.89
N LEU A 231 10.06 10.19 19.03
CA LEU A 231 10.36 8.88 19.58
C LEU A 231 10.72 7.93 18.44
N ASP A 232 11.63 7.00 18.72
CA ASP A 232 11.97 5.95 17.78
C ASP A 232 10.78 5.00 17.61
N SER A 233 10.36 4.74 16.37
CA SER A 233 9.23 3.85 16.07
C SER A 233 9.47 2.42 16.58
N GLY A 234 10.73 1.98 16.70
CA GLY A 234 11.08 0.69 17.30
C GLY A 234 10.70 0.57 18.78
N GLN A 235 10.51 1.69 19.48
CA GLN A 235 10.03 1.73 20.87
C GLN A 235 8.50 1.62 20.98
N MET A 236 7.77 1.62 19.88
CA MET A 236 6.32 1.42 19.88
C MET A 236 6.04 0.03 19.37
N THR A 237 5.92 -0.93 20.28
CA THR A 237 5.54 -2.31 19.97
C THR A 237 4.05 -2.49 20.23
N GLY A 238 3.38 -3.30 19.42
CA GLY A 238 1.96 -3.63 19.60
C GLY A 238 0.99 -2.44 19.61
N GLY A 239 -0.30 -2.75 19.66
CA GLY A 239 -1.38 -1.78 19.62
C GLY A 239 -1.61 -1.18 18.22
N ALA A 240 -2.72 -0.47 18.08
CA ALA A 240 -3.12 0.14 16.82
C ALA A 240 -2.05 1.09 16.25
N LEU A 241 -1.34 1.81 17.12
CA LEU A 241 -0.28 2.74 16.74
C LEU A 241 0.89 2.04 16.04
N HIS A 242 1.30 0.87 16.52
CA HIS A 242 2.33 0.06 15.88
C HIS A 242 1.88 -0.43 14.50
N GLY A 243 0.65 -0.92 14.38
CA GLY A 243 0.09 -1.38 13.11
C GLY A 243 0.05 -0.28 12.03
N LEU A 244 -0.30 0.95 12.43
CA LEU A 244 -0.30 2.13 11.55
C LEU A 244 1.12 2.49 11.09
N LEU A 245 2.10 2.51 12.01
CA LEU A 245 3.49 2.79 11.69
C LEU A 245 4.08 1.72 10.76
N GLN A 246 3.85 0.43 11.06
CA GLN A 246 4.32 -0.68 10.23
C GLN A 246 3.75 -0.60 8.80
N PHE A 247 2.46 -0.29 8.67
CA PHE A 247 1.82 -0.09 7.38
C PHE A 247 2.42 1.10 6.61
N GLN A 248 2.57 2.25 7.28
CA GLN A 248 3.14 3.45 6.67
C GLN A 248 4.57 3.24 6.18
N ASP A 249 5.41 2.71 7.05
CA ASP A 249 6.86 2.71 6.87
C ASP A 249 7.33 1.60 5.92
N ASN A 250 6.58 0.49 5.85
CA ASN A 250 6.93 -0.66 5.01
C ASN A 250 5.94 -0.84 3.85
N ASP A 251 4.69 -1.19 4.16
CA ASP A 251 3.74 -1.72 3.17
C ASP A 251 3.33 -0.65 2.14
N LEU A 252 2.93 0.53 2.62
CA LEU A 252 2.53 1.66 1.80
C LEU A 252 3.71 2.25 1.03
N ALA A 253 4.87 2.38 1.70
CA ALA A 253 6.09 2.92 1.10
C ALA A 253 6.58 2.04 -0.06
N GLN A 254 6.66 0.71 0.14
CA GLN A 254 7.06 -0.24 -0.88
C GLN A 254 6.10 -0.23 -2.08
N THR A 255 4.79 -0.26 -1.81
CA THR A 255 3.77 -0.26 -2.88
C THR A 255 3.79 1.04 -3.68
N ARG A 256 3.97 2.19 -3.03
CA ARG A 256 4.15 3.50 -3.69
C ARG A 256 5.36 3.48 -4.62
N GLN A 257 6.50 2.98 -4.12
CA GLN A 257 7.72 2.89 -4.93
C GLN A 257 7.52 2.00 -6.16
N GLN A 258 6.87 0.84 -6.01
CA GLN A 258 6.58 -0.07 -7.12
C GLN A 258 5.66 0.59 -8.16
N LEU A 259 4.60 1.28 -7.73
CA LEU A 259 3.70 2.01 -8.62
C LEU A 259 4.44 3.12 -9.40
N ASN A 260 5.23 3.92 -8.70
CA ASN A 260 6.05 4.98 -9.28
C ASN A 260 7.02 4.43 -10.32
N THR A 261 7.70 3.32 -10.00
CA THR A 261 8.67 2.67 -10.88
C THR A 261 8.00 2.04 -12.10
N PHE A 262 6.84 1.42 -11.92
CA PHE A 262 6.02 0.89 -13.01
C PHE A 262 5.64 1.99 -14.00
N GLY A 263 5.09 3.10 -13.50
CA GLY A 263 4.69 4.25 -14.31
C GLY A 263 5.87 4.88 -15.05
N ALA A 264 6.95 5.16 -14.33
CA ALA A 264 8.15 5.79 -14.88
C ALA A 264 8.77 4.95 -16.01
N ASN A 265 9.03 3.66 -15.76
CA ASN A 265 9.67 2.79 -16.76
C ASN A 265 8.82 2.63 -18.04
N PHE A 266 7.50 2.52 -17.91
CA PHE A 266 6.62 2.43 -19.08
C PHE A 266 6.58 3.75 -19.87
N ALA A 267 6.43 4.89 -19.17
CA ALA A 267 6.46 6.21 -19.78
C ALA A 267 7.79 6.47 -20.49
N ASP A 268 8.92 6.12 -19.87
CA ASP A 268 10.26 6.27 -20.44
C ASP A 268 10.47 5.39 -21.67
N ALA A 269 10.01 4.13 -21.64
CA ALA A 269 10.12 3.23 -22.79
C ALA A 269 9.36 3.78 -24.01
N LEU A 270 8.14 4.28 -23.81
CA LEU A 270 7.35 4.90 -24.88
C LEU A 270 7.94 6.23 -25.33
N ASN A 271 8.40 7.09 -24.41
CA ASN A 271 9.08 8.35 -24.74
C ASN A 271 10.36 8.11 -25.55
N ALA A 272 11.17 7.12 -25.15
CA ALA A 272 12.38 6.76 -25.86
C ALA A 272 12.06 6.32 -27.29
N GLN A 273 11.07 5.45 -27.48
CA GLN A 273 10.66 5.01 -28.82
C GLN A 273 9.99 6.13 -29.64
N GLN A 274 9.27 7.06 -28.99
CA GLN A 274 8.67 8.24 -29.64
C GLN A 274 9.76 9.13 -30.24
N ALA A 275 10.84 9.33 -29.49
CA ALA A 275 11.99 10.13 -29.91
C ALA A 275 12.66 9.59 -31.18
N LEU A 276 12.55 8.28 -31.44
CA LEU A 276 13.16 7.63 -32.60
C LEU A 276 12.39 7.79 -33.91
N GLY A 277 11.20 8.40 -33.88
CA GLY A 277 10.33 8.54 -35.05
C GLY A 277 10.30 9.93 -35.67
N ILE A 278 9.54 10.02 -36.77
CA ILE A 278 9.07 11.28 -37.36
C ILE A 278 7.54 11.36 -37.26
N ASP A 279 7.05 12.57 -37.01
CA ASP A 279 5.62 12.85 -36.91
C ASP A 279 4.94 12.96 -38.28
N LEU A 280 3.63 13.20 -38.29
CA LEU A 280 2.86 13.27 -39.54
C LEU A 280 3.24 14.48 -40.42
N ASP A 281 3.74 15.55 -39.81
CA ASP A 281 4.16 16.76 -40.51
C ASP A 281 5.65 16.67 -40.95
N GLY A 282 6.32 15.55 -40.66
CA GLY A 282 7.70 15.25 -41.07
C GLY A 282 8.79 15.69 -40.10
N ASN A 283 8.42 16.13 -38.89
CA ASN A 283 9.39 16.57 -37.89
C ASN A 283 9.90 15.38 -37.09
N LEU A 284 11.23 15.34 -36.87
CA LEU A 284 11.84 14.44 -35.90
C LEU A 284 11.36 14.78 -34.50
N GLN A 285 11.05 13.75 -33.71
CA GLN A 285 10.65 13.94 -32.31
C GLN A 285 11.86 13.96 -31.35
N THR A 286 13.04 14.25 -31.89
CA THR A 286 14.26 14.50 -31.14
C THR A 286 15.00 15.68 -31.76
N SER A 287 15.47 16.58 -30.90
CA SER A 287 16.46 17.61 -31.20
C SER A 287 17.76 17.28 -30.45
N PHE A 288 18.82 18.06 -30.66
CA PHE A 288 20.11 17.84 -29.99
C PHE A 288 20.59 19.14 -29.34
N ASP A 289 21.07 19.05 -28.11
CA ASP A 289 21.67 20.19 -27.41
C ASP A 289 23.07 20.53 -27.99
N THR A 290 23.70 21.59 -27.45
CA THR A 290 25.04 22.02 -27.89
C THR A 290 26.14 20.99 -27.62
N ALA A 291 25.91 20.04 -26.72
CA ALA A 291 26.83 18.95 -26.42
C ALA A 291 26.54 17.68 -27.26
N GLY A 292 25.52 17.71 -28.13
CA GLY A 292 25.12 16.58 -28.95
C GLY A 292 24.27 15.55 -28.21
N ASN A 293 23.70 15.89 -27.05
CA ASN A 293 22.77 15.01 -26.36
C ASN A 293 21.37 15.13 -26.97
N PRO A 294 20.62 14.02 -27.11
CA PRO A 294 19.26 14.05 -27.61
C PRO A 294 18.31 14.71 -26.58
N VAL A 295 17.46 15.61 -27.08
CA VAL A 295 16.36 16.26 -26.37
C VAL A 295 15.06 15.87 -27.08
N SER A 296 14.32 14.96 -26.49
CA SER A 296 13.09 14.40 -27.07
C SER A 296 11.90 15.34 -26.96
N ASN A 297 10.94 15.22 -27.87
CA ASN A 297 9.58 15.70 -27.68
C ASN A 297 8.74 14.55 -27.10
N PRO A 298 8.52 14.53 -25.77
CA PRO A 298 8.00 13.35 -25.12
C PRO A 298 6.51 13.15 -25.37
N LEU A 299 6.06 11.89 -25.28
CA LEU A 299 4.65 11.54 -25.19
C LEU A 299 4.12 11.84 -23.78
N PHE A 300 4.88 11.51 -22.74
CA PHE A 300 4.56 11.71 -21.33
C PHE A 300 5.59 12.59 -20.63
N THR A 301 5.14 13.46 -19.71
CA THR A 301 6.05 14.07 -18.73
C THR A 301 6.18 13.12 -17.55
N ASN A 302 7.32 12.46 -17.45
CA ASN A 302 7.63 11.54 -16.35
C ASN A 302 8.22 12.31 -15.16
N THR A 303 7.55 12.28 -14.02
CA THR A 303 7.96 12.94 -12.77
C THR A 303 8.46 11.97 -11.71
N ALA A 304 8.57 10.67 -12.04
CA ALA A 304 8.80 9.56 -11.11
C ALA A 304 7.76 9.43 -9.97
N ASP A 305 6.73 10.28 -9.95
CA ASP A 305 5.56 10.18 -9.08
C ASP A 305 4.33 9.83 -9.93
N ALA A 306 3.74 8.67 -9.65
CA ALA A 306 2.56 8.18 -10.34
C ALA A 306 1.37 9.15 -10.26
N ALA A 307 1.28 9.99 -9.22
CA ALA A 307 0.21 10.98 -9.07
C ALA A 307 0.40 12.23 -9.96
N ALA A 308 1.62 12.47 -10.44
CA ALA A 308 2.02 13.66 -11.18
C ALA A 308 2.42 13.37 -12.63
N LEU A 309 2.17 12.13 -13.10
CA LEU A 309 2.40 11.75 -14.48
C LEU A 309 1.41 12.49 -15.39
N THR A 310 1.87 13.01 -16.53
CA THR A 310 0.99 13.71 -17.47
C THR A 310 1.26 13.31 -18.92
N LEU A 311 0.23 13.46 -19.77
CA LEU A 311 0.39 13.38 -21.22
C LEU A 311 0.93 14.73 -21.71
N ALA A 312 2.17 14.75 -22.20
CA ALA A 312 2.79 15.96 -22.72
C ALA A 312 2.29 16.28 -24.15
N MET A 313 1.99 15.23 -24.93
CA MET A 313 1.57 15.39 -26.32
C MET A 313 0.09 15.74 -26.45
N THR A 314 -0.18 16.91 -27.03
CA THR A 314 -1.55 17.43 -27.21
C THR A 314 -2.09 17.27 -28.64
N SER A 315 -1.21 17.03 -29.62
CA SER A 315 -1.58 16.89 -31.04
C SER A 315 -1.41 15.46 -31.54
N PRO A 316 -2.45 14.82 -32.12
CA PRO A 316 -2.34 13.50 -32.73
C PRO A 316 -1.32 13.42 -33.86
N LYS A 317 -1.11 14.53 -34.56
CA LYS A 317 -0.12 14.61 -35.63
C LYS A 317 1.30 14.41 -35.11
N GLY A 318 1.57 14.84 -33.86
CA GLY A 318 2.88 14.72 -33.21
C GLY A 318 3.30 13.28 -32.88
N LEU A 319 2.38 12.31 -32.89
CA LEU A 319 2.75 10.91 -32.68
C LEU A 319 3.74 10.46 -33.76
N ALA A 320 4.87 9.89 -33.37
CA ALA A 320 5.92 9.55 -34.32
C ALA A 320 5.66 8.14 -34.88
N ALA A 321 4.81 8.01 -35.90
CA ALA A 321 4.48 6.69 -36.45
C ALA A 321 5.51 6.17 -37.45
N ALA A 322 6.19 7.08 -38.16
CA ALA A 322 7.11 6.72 -39.22
C ALA A 322 8.54 6.61 -38.70
N SER A 323 9.30 5.68 -39.29
CA SER A 323 10.75 5.64 -39.13
C SER A 323 11.38 6.80 -39.90
N PRO A 324 12.42 7.47 -39.35
CA PRO A 324 13.18 8.51 -40.04
C PRO A 324 13.90 8.03 -41.31
N LEU A 325 14.25 6.74 -41.34
CA LEU A 325 14.92 6.08 -42.46
C LEU A 325 14.02 4.99 -43.05
N SER A 326 14.21 4.74 -44.34
CA SER A 326 13.57 3.66 -45.10
C SER A 326 14.62 2.89 -45.90
N ALA A 327 14.46 1.57 -45.98
CA ALA A 327 15.33 0.71 -46.78
C ALA A 327 14.63 0.28 -48.08
N THR A 328 15.35 0.26 -49.20
CA THR A 328 14.85 -0.13 -50.51
C THR A 328 15.89 -0.99 -51.23
N PRO A 329 15.61 -2.27 -51.53
CA PRO A 329 16.52 -3.10 -52.30
C PRO A 329 16.59 -2.59 -53.74
N LYS A 330 17.77 -2.61 -54.37
CA LYS A 330 17.87 -2.26 -55.79
C LYS A 330 17.17 -3.31 -56.65
N ASN A 331 16.51 -2.84 -57.70
CA ASN A 331 15.83 -3.71 -58.68
C ASN A 331 16.79 -4.58 -59.50
N THR A 332 18.10 -4.30 -59.47
CA THR A 332 19.16 -5.10 -60.09
C THR A 332 19.68 -6.22 -59.19
N ASN A 333 19.17 -6.37 -57.96
CA ASN A 333 19.58 -7.45 -57.07
C ASN A 333 19.20 -8.81 -57.68
N THR A 334 20.10 -9.78 -57.55
CA THR A 334 19.98 -11.13 -58.12
C THR A 334 19.82 -12.23 -57.06
N GLY A 335 20.03 -11.88 -55.79
CA GLY A 335 19.71 -12.72 -54.64
C GLY A 335 18.22 -12.70 -54.27
N THR A 336 17.87 -13.43 -53.21
CA THR A 336 16.49 -13.52 -52.69
C THR A 336 16.25 -12.59 -51.50
N ALA A 337 17.22 -11.73 -51.18
CA ALA A 337 17.16 -10.83 -50.03
C ALA A 337 16.01 -9.82 -50.15
N THR A 338 15.14 -9.79 -49.14
CA THR A 338 14.09 -8.79 -48.97
C THR A 338 14.23 -8.11 -47.61
N ILE A 339 13.71 -6.89 -47.50
CA ILE A 339 13.69 -6.16 -46.23
C ILE A 339 12.65 -6.82 -45.32
N ASP A 340 13.08 -7.25 -44.14
CA ASP A 340 12.18 -7.70 -43.09
C ASP A 340 11.78 -6.53 -42.20
N SER A 341 12.76 -5.79 -41.69
CA SER A 341 12.51 -4.59 -40.88
C SER A 341 13.71 -3.65 -40.88
N LEU A 342 13.44 -2.35 -40.71
CA LEU A 342 14.43 -1.33 -40.40
C LEU A 342 13.97 -0.59 -39.16
N VAL A 343 14.71 -0.73 -38.06
CA VAL A 343 14.41 -0.07 -36.79
C VAL A 343 15.53 0.89 -36.41
N MET A 344 15.17 2.05 -35.88
CA MET A 344 16.13 2.98 -35.29
C MET A 344 16.57 2.44 -33.93
N VAL A 345 17.86 2.59 -33.63
CA VAL A 345 18.47 2.21 -32.34
C VAL A 345 18.76 3.45 -31.49
N ARG A 346 19.05 4.59 -32.15
CA ARG A 346 19.16 5.92 -31.53
C ARG A 346 18.49 6.98 -32.40
N ALA A 347 18.26 8.16 -31.84
CA ALA A 347 17.65 9.27 -32.55
C ALA A 347 18.50 9.69 -33.76
N LEU A 348 17.84 10.04 -34.87
CA LEU A 348 18.52 10.52 -36.07
C LEU A 348 19.08 11.93 -35.81
N PRO A 349 20.41 12.16 -35.90
CA PRO A 349 21.00 13.49 -35.71
C PRO A 349 20.46 14.53 -36.69
N THR A 350 20.15 15.73 -36.20
CA THR A 350 19.68 16.87 -37.02
C THR A 350 20.83 17.63 -37.66
N THR A 351 21.94 17.76 -36.93
CA THR A 351 23.25 18.26 -37.38
C THR A 351 24.31 17.50 -36.61
N ASN A 352 25.32 17.01 -37.31
CA ASN A 352 26.27 16.03 -36.83
C ASN A 352 27.20 16.60 -35.74
N ALA A 353 26.93 16.33 -34.46
CA ALA A 353 27.98 16.38 -33.45
C ALA A 353 28.82 15.11 -33.59
N LEU A 354 29.61 15.05 -34.67
CA LEU A 354 30.79 14.20 -34.98
C LEU A 354 31.10 14.27 -36.48
N ASP A 355 31.24 15.50 -36.97
CA ASP A 355 31.90 15.75 -38.24
C ASP A 355 33.40 15.88 -37.97
N VAL A 356 34.07 14.73 -37.87
CA VAL A 356 35.53 14.71 -37.92
C VAL A 356 35.94 14.16 -39.28
N ALA A 357 35.72 15.00 -40.29
CA ALA A 357 36.34 14.98 -41.62
C ALA A 357 35.97 13.87 -42.63
N THR A 358 35.41 12.72 -42.25
CA THR A 358 34.84 11.75 -43.21
C THR A 358 33.72 10.94 -42.57
N SER A 359 32.64 10.69 -43.32
CA SER A 359 31.52 9.79 -42.96
C SER A 359 30.37 10.42 -42.15
N GLN A 360 29.61 11.33 -42.76
CA GLN A 360 28.15 11.45 -42.52
C GLN A 360 27.42 10.52 -43.51
N PRO A 361 26.25 9.92 -43.17
CA PRO A 361 25.25 9.69 -44.19
C PRO A 361 24.90 11.11 -44.63
N THR A 362 25.53 11.54 -45.72
CA THR A 362 25.44 12.86 -46.33
C THR A 362 24.10 13.51 -46.03
N VAL A 363 24.08 14.75 -45.55
CA VAL A 363 22.85 15.49 -45.19
C VAL A 363 21.73 15.23 -46.20
N GLY A 364 20.83 14.30 -45.88
CA GLY A 364 19.73 13.90 -46.76
C GLY A 364 20.04 12.94 -47.92
N ALA A 365 21.28 12.60 -48.22
CA ALA A 365 21.65 11.68 -49.28
C ALA A 365 21.74 10.21 -48.81
N PRO A 366 21.48 9.25 -49.72
CA PRO A 366 21.29 7.86 -49.38
C PRO A 366 22.60 7.13 -49.06
N LEU A 367 22.51 6.18 -48.13
CA LEU A 367 23.56 5.20 -47.82
C LEU A 367 23.24 3.88 -48.53
N ASN A 368 24.23 3.17 -49.07
CA ASN A 368 24.04 1.87 -49.69
C ASN A 368 24.72 0.78 -48.87
N VAL A 369 23.98 -0.23 -48.48
CA VAL A 369 24.53 -1.51 -48.02
C VAL A 369 24.87 -2.33 -49.26
N VAL A 370 26.13 -2.72 -49.42
CA VAL A 370 26.61 -3.50 -50.57
C VAL A 370 27.12 -4.85 -50.09
N PHE A 371 26.63 -5.93 -50.68
CA PHE A 371 27.05 -7.29 -50.36
C PHE A 371 28.16 -7.74 -51.30
N ALA A 372 29.17 -8.42 -50.75
CA ALA A 372 30.28 -8.97 -51.49
C ALA A 372 30.72 -10.32 -50.89
N THR A 373 31.56 -11.03 -51.63
CA THR A 373 32.27 -12.21 -51.10
C THR A 373 33.40 -11.76 -50.19
N ASP A 374 33.61 -12.45 -49.07
CA ASP A 374 34.73 -12.16 -48.17
C ASP A 374 36.08 -12.37 -48.91
N PRO A 375 36.98 -11.38 -48.94
CA PRO A 375 38.29 -11.52 -49.59
C PRO A 375 39.17 -12.64 -49.02
N GLY A 376 38.97 -13.01 -47.74
CA GLY A 376 39.70 -14.07 -47.05
C GLY A 376 39.01 -15.44 -47.09
N ASP A 377 37.72 -15.50 -47.44
CA ASP A 377 36.94 -16.74 -47.49
C ASP A 377 35.80 -16.66 -48.54
N PRO A 378 35.97 -17.26 -49.73
CA PRO A 378 34.96 -17.21 -50.79
C PRO A 378 33.59 -17.81 -50.44
N THR A 379 33.49 -18.57 -49.35
CA THR A 379 32.23 -19.19 -48.89
C THR A 379 31.39 -18.26 -48.02
N ARG A 380 31.93 -17.10 -47.61
CA ARG A 380 31.28 -16.15 -46.71
C ARG A 380 30.88 -14.87 -47.45
N LEU A 381 29.77 -14.30 -47.00
CA LEU A 381 29.32 -12.98 -47.45
C LEU A 381 29.73 -11.92 -46.44
N VAL A 382 30.13 -10.78 -46.96
CA VAL A 382 30.39 -9.56 -46.20
C VAL A 382 29.47 -8.46 -46.69
N TYR A 383 29.30 -7.44 -45.87
CA TYR A 383 28.64 -6.21 -46.26
C TYR A 383 29.51 -5.00 -45.90
N SER A 384 29.35 -3.96 -46.69
CA SER A 384 29.98 -2.65 -46.52
C SER A 384 28.94 -1.56 -46.71
N PHE A 385 29.21 -0.38 -46.18
CA PHE A 385 28.39 0.78 -46.40
C PHE A 385 29.11 1.72 -47.36
N THR A 386 28.41 2.17 -48.39
CA THR A 386 28.94 3.16 -49.35
C THR A 386 28.00 4.35 -49.45
N ASP A 387 28.55 5.52 -49.72
CA ASP A 387 27.75 6.71 -50.01
C ASP A 387 27.07 6.62 -51.40
N SER A 388 26.40 7.69 -51.81
CA SER A 388 25.75 7.77 -53.13
C SER A 388 26.72 7.73 -54.32
N THR A 389 28.00 8.01 -54.10
CA THR A 389 29.06 7.98 -55.12
C THR A 389 29.78 6.62 -55.19
N GLY A 390 29.53 5.74 -54.21
CA GLY A 390 30.21 4.45 -54.06
C GLY A 390 31.46 4.50 -53.17
N ALA A 391 31.74 5.63 -52.53
CA ALA A 391 32.85 5.73 -51.59
C ALA A 391 32.51 5.00 -50.27
N PRO A 392 33.47 4.28 -49.65
CA PRO A 392 33.28 3.63 -48.36
C PRO A 392 32.80 4.59 -47.25
N TYR A 393 31.91 4.12 -46.38
CA TYR A 393 31.35 4.87 -45.24
C TYR A 393 31.50 4.06 -43.95
N LYS A 394 32.32 4.54 -43.00
CA LYS A 394 32.55 3.86 -41.70
C LYS A 394 32.82 2.35 -41.84
N ASP A 395 33.45 1.96 -42.94
CA ASP A 395 33.81 0.58 -43.20
C ASP A 395 35.01 0.21 -42.35
N VAL A 396 34.98 -1.02 -41.84
CA VAL A 396 36.01 -1.57 -40.95
C VAL A 396 36.86 -2.58 -41.72
N SER A 397 38.12 -2.70 -41.33
CA SER A 397 39.01 -3.78 -41.77
C SER A 397 39.25 -4.71 -40.56
N PRO A 398 38.91 -6.01 -40.65
CA PRO A 398 38.33 -6.70 -41.80
C PRO A 398 36.85 -6.35 -42.05
N PRO A 399 36.32 -6.62 -43.27
CA PRO A 399 34.93 -6.33 -43.64
C PRO A 399 33.89 -7.00 -42.72
N ARG A 400 32.72 -6.39 -42.57
CA ARG A 400 31.65 -6.90 -41.71
C ARG A 400 31.07 -8.18 -42.31
N SER A 401 31.15 -9.30 -41.60
CA SER A 401 30.51 -10.55 -42.05
C SER A 401 29.00 -10.46 -41.98
N TRP A 402 28.31 -10.97 -43.00
CA TRP A 402 26.88 -11.21 -42.97
C TRP A 402 26.60 -12.71 -42.83
N THR A 403 25.68 -13.06 -41.93
CA THR A 403 25.12 -14.42 -41.84
C THR A 403 23.59 -14.36 -41.79
N PRO A 404 22.88 -15.39 -42.30
CA PRO A 404 21.43 -15.43 -42.25
C PRO A 404 20.88 -15.20 -40.84
N GLY A 405 19.90 -14.30 -40.71
CA GLY A 405 19.26 -13.95 -39.43
C GLY A 405 20.02 -12.94 -38.58
N THR A 406 21.25 -12.54 -38.94
CA THR A 406 21.95 -11.45 -38.25
C THR A 406 21.55 -10.09 -38.82
N PRO A 407 21.21 -9.11 -37.95
CA PRO A 407 20.89 -7.77 -38.42
C PRO A 407 22.14 -7.04 -38.92
N ILE A 408 21.95 -6.24 -39.96
CA ILE A 408 22.92 -5.31 -40.51
C ILE A 408 22.84 -4.01 -39.71
N THR A 409 23.95 -3.59 -39.11
CA THR A 409 24.03 -2.38 -38.30
C THR A 409 25.20 -1.54 -38.76
N ASP A 410 25.09 -0.22 -38.63
CA ASP A 410 26.14 0.72 -39.03
C ASP A 410 27.26 0.87 -37.98
N GLN A 411 27.09 0.33 -36.75
CA GLN A 411 28.04 0.34 -35.62
C GLN A 411 29.03 1.51 -35.68
N ASP A 412 28.67 2.60 -35.02
CA ASP A 412 29.44 3.82 -35.01
C ASP A 412 29.98 4.08 -33.59
N PRO A 413 31.17 3.54 -33.25
CA PRO A 413 31.73 3.71 -31.91
C PRO A 413 32.07 5.17 -31.61
N ALA A 414 32.25 6.00 -32.64
CA ALA A 414 32.54 7.41 -32.48
C ALA A 414 31.29 8.20 -32.08
N SER A 415 30.07 7.75 -32.43
CA SER A 415 28.80 8.46 -32.17
C SER A 415 28.57 8.86 -30.71
N THR A 416 27.76 9.90 -30.50
CA THR A 416 27.28 10.30 -29.17
C THR A 416 25.75 10.18 -29.14
N PRO A 417 25.18 9.26 -28.35
CA PRO A 417 25.84 8.16 -27.64
C PRO A 417 26.40 7.09 -28.59
N SER A 418 27.47 6.40 -28.17
CA SER A 418 28.17 5.39 -28.96
C SER A 418 27.28 4.19 -29.26
N GLY A 419 27.30 3.68 -30.49
CA GLY A 419 26.54 2.50 -30.90
C GLY A 419 26.07 2.52 -32.35
N ALA A 420 25.08 1.69 -32.69
CA ALA A 420 24.44 1.69 -34.00
C ALA A 420 23.34 2.77 -34.10
N LEU A 421 23.16 3.33 -35.30
CA LEU A 421 22.07 4.26 -35.63
C LEU A 421 20.78 3.50 -35.87
N PHE A 422 20.87 2.43 -36.66
CA PHE A 422 19.76 1.59 -37.06
C PHE A 422 20.18 0.12 -37.08
N SER A 423 19.17 -0.74 -37.10
CA SER A 423 19.29 -2.18 -37.32
C SER A 423 18.38 -2.57 -38.48
N LEU A 424 18.98 -3.13 -39.53
CA LEU A 424 18.31 -3.62 -40.72
C LEU A 424 18.30 -5.15 -40.71
N SER A 425 17.12 -5.75 -40.60
CA SER A 425 16.93 -7.19 -40.75
C SER A 425 16.45 -7.49 -42.17
N ILE A 426 16.98 -8.55 -42.76
CA ILE A 426 16.59 -9.05 -44.07
C ILE A 426 16.17 -10.51 -44.00
N LYS A 427 15.27 -10.91 -44.89
CA LYS A 427 14.91 -12.31 -45.17
C LYS A 427 15.54 -12.74 -46.49
N GLY A 428 15.76 -14.04 -46.67
CA GLY A 428 16.43 -14.57 -47.86
C GLY A 428 17.95 -14.39 -47.82
N VAL A 429 18.61 -14.59 -48.96
CA VAL A 429 20.07 -14.59 -49.06
C VAL A 429 20.50 -13.61 -50.16
N PRO A 430 21.28 -12.56 -49.84
CA PRO A 430 21.83 -11.66 -50.85
C PRO A 430 22.95 -12.37 -51.61
N LYS A 431 23.21 -11.93 -52.84
CA LYS A 431 24.36 -12.34 -53.63
C LYS A 431 25.41 -11.22 -53.70
N PRO A 432 26.68 -11.55 -53.99
CA PRO A 432 27.69 -10.52 -54.26
C PRO A 432 27.21 -9.57 -55.37
N GLY A 433 27.32 -8.26 -55.12
CA GLY A 433 26.80 -7.21 -56.00
C GLY A 433 25.38 -6.73 -55.68
N ASP A 434 24.62 -7.46 -54.86
CA ASP A 434 23.34 -6.97 -54.37
C ASP A 434 23.55 -5.75 -53.47
N SER A 435 22.59 -4.82 -53.49
CA SER A 435 22.62 -3.66 -52.60
C SER A 435 21.24 -3.23 -52.12
N ILE A 436 21.22 -2.63 -50.92
CA ILE A 436 20.05 -2.06 -50.28
C ILE A 436 20.35 -0.59 -49.99
N GLN A 437 19.52 0.30 -50.54
CA GLN A 437 19.62 1.72 -50.27
C GLN A 437 18.87 2.06 -48.98
N ILE A 438 19.47 2.88 -48.13
CA ILE A 438 18.91 3.45 -46.91
C ILE A 438 18.84 4.95 -47.10
N SER A 439 17.62 5.49 -47.07
CA SER A 439 17.33 6.89 -47.39
C SER A 439 16.45 7.51 -46.31
N ARG A 440 16.41 8.84 -46.22
CA ARG A 440 15.41 9.52 -45.38
C ARG A 440 14.00 9.20 -45.87
N THR A 441 13.10 8.98 -44.95
CA THR A 441 11.68 8.82 -45.26
C THR A 441 11.12 10.15 -45.77
N VAL A 442 10.73 10.18 -47.05
CA VAL A 442 10.16 11.37 -47.73
C VAL A 442 8.64 11.48 -47.61
N PHE A 443 7.95 10.36 -47.34
CA PHE A 443 6.50 10.32 -47.14
C PHE A 443 6.16 9.69 -45.77
N PRO A 444 6.30 10.45 -44.66
CA PRO A 444 6.01 9.97 -43.31
C PRO A 444 4.60 9.38 -43.18
N ALA A 445 3.63 9.98 -43.87
CA ALA A 445 2.24 9.53 -43.87
C ALA A 445 2.03 8.10 -44.41
N ALA A 446 2.99 7.53 -45.14
CA ALA A 446 2.93 6.17 -45.68
C ALA A 446 3.87 5.18 -44.97
N ASN A 447 4.59 5.62 -43.93
CA ASN A 447 5.56 4.80 -43.21
C ASN A 447 5.06 4.54 -41.77
N ASN A 448 5.14 3.29 -41.33
CA ASN A 448 4.66 2.81 -40.04
C ASN A 448 5.74 2.16 -39.17
N GLY A 449 7.01 2.29 -39.54
CA GLY A 449 8.09 1.53 -38.90
C GLY A 449 8.23 1.83 -37.41
N ASN A 450 8.04 3.09 -37.00
CA ASN A 450 8.11 3.45 -35.58
C ASN A 450 6.85 3.04 -34.82
N ALA A 451 5.66 3.08 -35.43
CA ALA A 451 4.43 2.56 -34.84
C ALA A 451 4.50 1.04 -34.59
N MET A 452 5.12 0.29 -35.50
CA MET A 452 5.40 -1.13 -35.30
C MET A 452 6.41 -1.35 -34.16
N ALA A 453 7.42 -0.49 -34.04
CA ALA A 453 8.38 -0.55 -32.93
C ALA A 453 7.73 -0.22 -31.57
N MET A 454 6.79 0.75 -31.54
CA MET A 454 5.94 1.06 -30.38
C MET A 454 5.11 -0.14 -29.96
N LEU A 455 4.41 -0.77 -30.92
CA LEU A 455 3.65 -1.99 -30.68
C LEU A 455 4.53 -3.11 -30.14
N GLY A 456 5.76 -3.24 -30.68
CA GLY A 456 6.74 -4.23 -30.24
C GLY A 456 7.22 -4.06 -28.80
N LEU A 457 7.00 -2.90 -28.15
CA LEU A 457 7.30 -2.73 -26.72
C LEU A 457 6.44 -3.64 -25.83
N ARG A 458 5.27 -4.09 -26.33
CA ARG A 458 4.37 -4.99 -25.60
C ARG A 458 5.06 -6.27 -25.17
N ASP A 459 5.89 -6.79 -26.07
CA ASP A 459 6.54 -8.09 -25.93
C ASP A 459 7.99 -7.93 -25.40
N LYS A 460 8.41 -6.69 -25.08
CA LYS A 460 9.74 -6.40 -24.52
C LYS A 460 9.70 -6.29 -23.02
N SER A 461 10.78 -6.75 -22.39
CA SER A 461 11.06 -6.50 -20.99
C SER A 461 11.49 -5.05 -20.77
N ILE A 462 10.54 -4.18 -20.41
CA ILE A 462 10.76 -2.73 -20.26
C ILE A 462 10.60 -2.22 -18.83
N VAL A 463 9.93 -2.96 -17.94
CA VAL A 463 9.71 -2.54 -16.55
C VAL A 463 10.55 -3.37 -15.59
N SER A 464 11.25 -2.74 -14.65
CA SER A 464 11.92 -3.43 -13.54
C SER A 464 11.45 -2.82 -12.23
N LEU A 465 10.76 -3.62 -11.40
CA LEU A 465 10.26 -3.18 -10.09
C LEU A 465 11.34 -3.23 -8.99
N ASP A 466 12.40 -4.01 -9.21
CA ASP A 466 13.52 -4.25 -8.29
C ASP A 466 14.80 -3.49 -8.69
N GLY A 467 14.76 -2.75 -9.80
CA GLY A 467 15.91 -2.05 -10.39
C GLY A 467 16.91 -2.96 -11.12
N THR A 468 16.68 -4.27 -11.18
CA THR A 468 17.61 -5.25 -11.77
C THR A 468 16.97 -6.04 -12.91
N SER A 469 15.86 -6.73 -12.64
CA SER A 469 15.23 -7.65 -13.59
C SER A 469 14.11 -6.96 -14.36
N LYS A 470 14.25 -6.85 -15.69
CA LYS A 470 13.18 -6.31 -16.54
C LYS A 470 12.19 -7.40 -16.96
N THR A 471 10.91 -7.07 -16.93
CA THR A 471 9.80 -7.90 -17.40
C THR A 471 8.87 -7.10 -18.31
N THR A 472 7.94 -7.77 -18.98
CA THR A 472 6.92 -7.09 -19.78
C THR A 472 6.04 -6.23 -18.88
N VAL A 473 5.37 -5.21 -19.45
CA VAL A 473 4.49 -4.34 -18.67
C VAL A 473 3.36 -5.12 -17.97
N THR A 474 2.82 -6.15 -18.60
CA THR A 474 1.76 -6.99 -18.04
C THR A 474 2.29 -7.86 -16.90
N ASP A 475 3.47 -8.45 -17.07
CA ASP A 475 4.09 -9.28 -16.03
C ASP A 475 4.50 -8.44 -14.82
N ALA A 476 5.07 -7.24 -15.03
CA ALA A 476 5.42 -6.34 -13.96
C ALA A 476 4.20 -5.94 -13.12
N TYR A 477 3.07 -5.59 -13.75
CA TYR A 477 1.84 -5.28 -13.02
C TYR A 477 1.31 -6.49 -12.25
N SER A 478 1.37 -7.68 -12.85
CA SER A 478 0.97 -8.93 -12.20
C SER A 478 1.86 -9.27 -11.00
N GLN A 479 3.17 -9.02 -11.09
CA GLN A 479 4.10 -9.16 -9.98
C GLN A 479 3.80 -8.17 -8.84
N MET A 480 3.49 -6.92 -9.16
CA MET A 480 3.12 -5.91 -8.16
C MET A 480 1.88 -6.33 -7.36
N ILE A 481 0.82 -6.76 -8.07
CA ILE A 481 -0.40 -7.27 -7.41
C ILE A 481 -0.10 -8.55 -6.62
N GLY A 482 0.69 -9.48 -7.19
CA GLY A 482 1.06 -10.72 -6.51
C GLY A 482 1.83 -10.46 -5.21
N ASN A 483 2.79 -9.53 -5.23
CA ASN A 483 3.54 -9.13 -4.06
C ASN A 483 2.63 -8.53 -2.98
N LEU A 484 1.73 -7.61 -3.36
CA LEU A 484 0.78 -7.02 -2.43
C LEU A 484 -0.19 -8.07 -1.87
N GLY A 485 -0.67 -9.00 -2.69
CA GLY A 485 -1.52 -10.10 -2.27
C GLY A 485 -0.86 -11.01 -1.24
N VAL A 486 0.45 -11.29 -1.39
CA VAL A 486 1.22 -12.02 -0.37
C VAL A 486 1.30 -11.26 0.94
N ILE A 487 1.52 -9.93 0.90
CA ILE A 487 1.56 -9.09 2.10
C ILE A 487 0.19 -9.08 2.80
N VAL A 488 -0.90 -8.90 2.04
CA VAL A 488 -2.28 -8.91 2.56
C VAL A 488 -2.61 -10.26 3.20
N GLN A 489 -2.31 -11.37 2.52
CA GLN A 489 -2.53 -12.72 3.05
C GLN A 489 -1.70 -12.98 4.31
N GLY A 490 -0.46 -12.49 4.36
CA GLY A 490 0.38 -12.53 5.56
C GLY A 490 -0.22 -11.72 6.72
N GLY A 491 -0.73 -10.51 6.45
CA GLY A 491 -1.43 -9.69 7.43
C GLY A 491 -2.71 -10.34 7.96
N GLN A 492 -3.49 -10.97 7.08
CA GLN A 492 -4.71 -11.71 7.47
C GLN A 492 -4.36 -12.87 8.40
N THR A 493 -3.34 -13.64 8.03
CA THR A 493 -2.85 -14.77 8.84
C THR A 493 -2.37 -14.30 10.22
N ALA A 494 -1.62 -13.20 10.29
CA ALA A 494 -1.15 -12.63 11.54
C ALA A 494 -2.33 -12.23 12.45
N ALA A 495 -3.31 -11.51 11.90
CA ALA A 495 -4.50 -11.08 12.63
C ALA A 495 -5.35 -12.26 13.16
N ASP A 496 -5.50 -13.33 12.38
CA ASP A 496 -6.25 -14.51 12.81
C ASP A 496 -5.55 -15.26 13.95
N ILE A 497 -4.21 -15.37 13.88
CA ILE A 497 -3.39 -15.97 14.95
C ILE A 497 -3.47 -15.13 16.22
N SER A 498 -3.22 -13.82 16.11
CA SER A 498 -3.23 -12.91 17.26
C SER A 498 -4.59 -12.88 17.95
N LYS A 499 -5.68 -12.94 17.17
CA LYS A 499 -7.06 -13.00 17.68
C LYS A 499 -7.34 -14.28 18.44
N THR A 500 -6.86 -15.40 17.93
CA THR A 500 -6.99 -16.72 18.58
C THR A 500 -6.23 -16.73 19.92
N LEU A 501 -4.99 -16.20 19.93
CA LEU A 501 -4.19 -16.09 21.15
C LEU A 501 -4.84 -15.19 22.20
N LEU A 502 -5.38 -14.04 21.78
CA LEU A 502 -6.14 -13.15 22.66
C LEU A 502 -7.33 -13.89 23.28
N THR A 503 -8.18 -14.50 22.44
CA THR A 503 -9.37 -15.22 22.89
C THR A 503 -9.02 -16.34 23.88
N GLY A 504 -7.99 -17.14 23.59
CA GLY A 504 -7.54 -18.22 24.48
C GLY A 504 -6.97 -17.69 25.81
N SER A 505 -6.24 -16.57 25.79
CA SER A 505 -5.72 -15.95 27.01
C SER A 505 -6.84 -15.35 27.88
N GLU A 506 -7.87 -14.76 27.27
CA GLU A 506 -9.04 -14.25 28.00
C GLU A 506 -9.83 -15.40 28.64
N GLN A 507 -10.05 -16.50 27.90
CA GLN A 507 -10.69 -17.69 28.44
C GLN A 507 -9.92 -18.26 29.63
N THR A 508 -8.60 -18.38 29.52
CA THR A 508 -7.73 -18.86 30.61
C THR A 508 -7.76 -17.95 31.83
N LEU A 509 -7.75 -16.63 31.62
CA LEU A 509 -7.88 -15.66 32.71
C LEU A 509 -9.25 -15.81 33.39
N THR A 510 -10.34 -15.91 32.62
CA THR A 510 -11.70 -16.05 33.18
C THR A 510 -11.93 -17.40 33.87
N SER A 511 -11.30 -18.49 33.43
CA SER A 511 -11.42 -19.79 34.11
C SER A 511 -10.61 -19.85 35.41
N THR A 512 -9.49 -19.13 35.47
CA THR A 512 -8.64 -19.06 36.68
C THR A 512 -9.17 -18.05 37.69
N SER A 513 -9.69 -16.91 37.21
CA SER A 513 -10.31 -15.86 38.03
C SER A 513 -11.80 -16.12 38.29
N GLY A 514 -12.37 -17.14 37.62
CA GLY A 514 -13.78 -17.52 37.72
C GLY A 514 -14.08 -18.01 39.12
N VAL A 515 -14.84 -17.21 39.85
CA VAL A 515 -15.44 -17.59 41.12
C VAL A 515 -16.34 -18.80 40.84
N ASN A 516 -16.04 -19.93 41.47
CA ASN A 516 -16.89 -21.11 41.44
C ASN A 516 -18.17 -20.75 42.22
N LEU A 517 -19.18 -20.20 41.53
CA LEU A 517 -20.43 -19.73 42.14
C LEU A 517 -21.12 -20.83 42.96
N ASP A 518 -20.94 -22.09 42.58
CA ASP A 518 -21.43 -23.26 43.33
C ASP A 518 -20.69 -23.45 44.67
N GLU A 519 -19.43 -23.04 44.74
CA GLU A 519 -18.56 -23.15 45.92
C GLU A 519 -18.76 -21.96 46.88
N GLU A 520 -18.97 -20.75 46.36
CA GLU A 520 -19.43 -19.60 47.16
C GLU A 520 -20.88 -19.76 47.63
N ALA A 521 -21.79 -20.28 46.78
CA ALA A 521 -23.16 -20.61 47.18
C ALA A 521 -23.21 -21.75 48.20
N ALA A 522 -22.37 -22.78 48.07
CA ALA A 522 -22.26 -23.84 49.09
C ALA A 522 -21.77 -23.29 50.44
N LYS A 523 -20.77 -22.39 50.43
CA LYS A 523 -20.29 -21.72 51.66
C LYS A 523 -21.35 -20.79 52.27
N LEU A 524 -22.17 -20.13 51.45
CA LEU A 524 -23.30 -19.30 51.89
C LEU A 524 -24.48 -20.12 52.41
N ILE A 525 -24.81 -21.25 51.79
CA ILE A 525 -25.87 -22.16 52.23
C ILE A 525 -25.48 -22.84 53.54
N GLN A 526 -24.22 -23.27 53.67
CA GLN A 526 -23.66 -23.82 54.90
C GLN A 526 -23.76 -22.80 56.06
N PHE A 527 -23.53 -21.52 55.78
CA PHE A 527 -23.72 -20.42 56.73
C PHE A 527 -25.20 -20.18 57.11
N GLY A 528 -26.12 -20.29 56.13
CA GLY A 528 -27.56 -20.21 56.37
C GLY A 528 -28.08 -21.32 57.29
N THR A 529 -27.54 -22.53 57.13
CA THR A 529 -27.91 -23.69 57.96
C THR A 529 -27.35 -23.66 59.39
N ASP A 530 -26.19 -23.06 59.63
CA ASP A 530 -25.59 -22.94 60.98
C ASP A 530 -26.33 -21.90 61.86
N LEU A 531 -26.95 -20.87 61.25
CA LEU A 531 -27.78 -19.88 61.95
C LEU A 531 -29.13 -20.45 62.40
N ASP A 532 -29.70 -21.40 61.66
CA ASP A 532 -30.99 -22.03 61.99
C ASP A 532 -30.88 -23.13 63.06
N GLN A 533 -29.75 -23.83 63.15
CA GLN A 533 -29.58 -24.95 64.11
C GLN A 533 -29.39 -24.50 65.57
N HIS A 534 -29.01 -23.25 65.82
CA HIS A 534 -28.74 -22.75 67.18
C HIS A 534 -29.89 -21.96 67.84
N GLN A 535 -31.01 -21.71 67.15
CA GLN A 535 -32.18 -21.03 67.74
C GLN A 535 -33.22 -21.94 68.40
N TRP A 536 -33.05 -23.27 68.42
CA TRP A 536 -34.08 -24.19 68.91
C TRP A 536 -33.64 -25.06 70.09
N ARG A 537 -33.42 -24.49 71.29
CA ARG A 537 -33.63 -25.20 72.56
C ARG A 537 -34.16 -24.29 73.68
N GLU A 538 -35.41 -24.60 74.09
CA GLU A 538 -36.06 -24.41 75.42
C GLU A 538 -36.82 -23.09 75.77
N PRO A 539 -37.75 -23.04 76.77
CA PRO A 539 -39.15 -23.52 76.68
C PRO A 539 -40.26 -22.62 77.33
N ARG A 540 -41.54 -22.95 77.03
CA ARG A 540 -42.82 -22.77 77.81
C ARG A 540 -43.60 -21.43 77.91
N ARG A 541 -44.91 -21.57 77.61
CA ARG A 541 -46.18 -21.19 78.33
C ARG A 541 -47.08 -20.02 77.85
N GLY A 542 -48.32 -20.39 77.47
CA GLY A 542 -49.66 -19.77 77.70
C GLY A 542 -49.96 -18.44 77.00
N SER A 543 -51.16 -18.06 76.51
CA SER A 543 -52.57 -18.52 76.47
C SER A 543 -53.25 -17.53 75.48
N GLY A 544 -54.06 -17.86 74.47
CA GLY A 544 -55.44 -18.36 74.54
C GLY A 544 -56.35 -17.58 73.56
N GLN A 545 -57.10 -18.33 72.72
CA GLN A 545 -58.41 -18.04 72.07
C GLN A 545 -58.54 -16.89 71.04
N ALA A 546 -59.36 -16.93 69.96
CA ALA A 546 -60.08 -17.96 69.18
C ALA A 546 -60.72 -17.29 67.92
N HIS A 547 -60.58 -17.92 66.72
CA HIS A 547 -61.49 -18.08 65.54
C HIS A 547 -62.46 -16.97 65.00
N PRO A 548 -63.06 -17.08 63.77
CA PRO A 548 -62.56 -17.54 62.45
C PRO A 548 -63.03 -16.70 61.22
N VAL A 549 -62.50 -17.08 60.04
CA VAL A 549 -62.71 -16.74 58.60
C VAL A 549 -64.18 -17.13 58.15
N PRO A 550 -64.84 -16.73 57.02
CA PRO A 550 -64.26 -16.70 55.66
C PRO A 550 -64.81 -15.84 54.48
N ALA A 551 -63.90 -15.67 53.50
CA ALA A 551 -63.99 -15.68 52.02
C ALA A 551 -65.30 -15.43 51.24
N LYS A 552 -65.19 -14.67 50.12
CA LYS A 552 -65.65 -15.10 48.77
C LYS A 552 -65.16 -14.18 47.62
N LEU A 553 -64.60 -14.84 46.59
CA LEU A 553 -64.37 -14.47 45.16
C LEU A 553 -65.71 -14.26 44.40
N PRO A 554 -65.83 -14.12 43.04
CA PRO A 554 -64.85 -14.18 41.90
C PRO A 554 -65.05 -13.12 40.76
N GLY A 555 -64.13 -12.95 39.80
CA GLY A 555 -64.17 -13.52 38.41
C GLY A 555 -64.48 -12.42 37.36
N ARG A 556 -64.21 -12.49 36.04
CA ARG A 556 -63.52 -13.40 35.10
C ARG A 556 -63.59 -12.74 33.68
N GLY A 557 -62.65 -13.05 32.77
CA GLY A 557 -62.85 -13.07 31.29
C GLY A 557 -62.47 -11.80 30.51
N GLN A 558 -61.45 -11.79 29.64
CA GLN A 558 -61.32 -12.37 28.27
C GLN A 558 -61.65 -11.35 27.15
N GLY A 559 -60.78 -11.27 26.14
CA GLY A 559 -61.11 -10.68 24.83
C GLY A 559 -59.90 -10.15 24.05
N ALA A 560 -59.61 -10.75 22.90
CA ALA A 560 -58.41 -10.56 22.09
C ALA A 560 -58.65 -9.74 20.80
N ALA A 561 -57.53 -9.30 20.23
CA ALA A 561 -57.23 -9.13 18.80
C ALA A 561 -57.85 -7.97 17.97
N ASP A 562 -56.93 -7.21 17.36
CA ASP A 562 -56.74 -7.04 15.91
C ASP A 562 -56.82 -5.60 15.33
N ARG A 563 -55.78 -5.31 14.53
CA ARG A 563 -55.68 -4.43 13.33
C ARG A 563 -55.73 -2.89 13.40
N ALA A 564 -54.60 -2.37 12.93
CA ALA A 564 -54.44 -1.51 11.74
C ALA A 564 -54.48 0.03 11.84
N VAL A 565 -53.53 0.58 11.07
CA VAL A 565 -53.12 1.96 10.79
C VAL A 565 -54.25 2.81 10.18
N PRO A 566 -54.17 4.15 10.27
CA PRO A 566 -54.20 4.90 9.01
C PRO A 566 -53.20 6.07 8.89
N PHE A 567 -52.94 6.34 7.61
CA PHE A 567 -52.21 7.42 6.91
C PHE A 567 -52.71 8.86 7.16
N ARG A 568 -51.78 9.83 7.01
CA ARG A 568 -51.89 11.14 6.29
C ARG A 568 -50.56 11.90 6.44
N ASP A 569 -49.72 12.19 5.44
CA ASP A 569 -49.78 12.96 4.18
C ASP A 569 -50.06 14.48 4.30
N ILE A 570 -49.13 15.28 3.74
CA ILE A 570 -49.18 16.60 3.03
C ILE A 570 -47.73 17.18 3.02
N ALA A 571 -46.96 17.04 1.93
CA ALA A 571 -46.80 17.93 0.75
C ALA A 571 -46.16 19.31 1.09
N ALA A 572 -44.91 19.63 0.71
CA ALA A 572 -44.33 19.91 -0.62
C ALA A 572 -44.71 21.30 -1.19
N ASP A 573 -43.70 22.15 -1.41
CA ASP A 573 -43.75 23.20 -2.43
C ASP A 573 -42.38 23.41 -3.12
N ARG A 574 -42.46 23.65 -4.43
CA ARG A 574 -41.38 23.76 -5.44
C ARG A 574 -41.19 25.23 -5.83
N ALA A 575 -39.98 25.58 -6.32
CA ALA A 575 -39.73 26.03 -7.70
C ALA A 575 -38.57 27.04 -7.80
N GLY A 576 -37.76 26.90 -8.87
CA GLY A 576 -36.83 27.96 -9.30
C GLY A 576 -35.69 27.49 -10.21
N LEU A 577 -35.99 27.16 -11.47
CA LEU A 577 -35.03 26.99 -12.57
C LEU A 577 -34.56 28.35 -13.11
N THR A 578 -33.29 28.48 -13.51
CA THR A 578 -32.85 29.19 -14.75
C THR A 578 -31.44 28.76 -15.17
N ARG A 579 -31.21 28.71 -16.50
CA ARG A 579 -30.00 28.31 -17.23
C ARG A 579 -29.52 29.52 -18.12
N PRO A 580 -28.51 29.42 -19.00
CA PRO A 580 -27.20 30.09 -18.94
C PRO A 580 -27.03 31.29 -19.93
N ALA A 581 -25.81 31.87 -19.95
CA ALA A 581 -25.21 32.63 -21.05
C ALA A 581 -23.77 32.15 -21.27
#